data_AF-A0A935M7N3-F1
#
_entry.id   AF-A0A935M7N3-F1
#
_cell.length_a   1.000
_cell.length_b   1.000
_cell.length_c   1.000
_cell.angle_alpha   90.00
_cell.angle_beta   90.00
_cell.angle_gamma   90.00
#
_symmetry.space_group_name_H-M   'P 1'
#
loop_
_entity.id
_entity.type
_entity.pdbx_description
1 polymer ?
#
loop_
_entity_poly.entity_id
_entity_poly.type
_entity_poly.pdbx_seq_one_letter_code
_entity_poly.pdbx_strand_id
1 'polypeptide(L)'
;MYQLKDKHIDFILNDISARGVTIEDLQYNLLDHICCIIERNLEENGDFENFYKRTVQSFFKNDLKEIEEETISLIIFKNYYTMKKAMIISGTASVGLLSFGLFFKFMHWPGASIGILLGITILSLIFLPLMFILKIKEKQNIKDKITIGIGAFAGILISMGILFKIMHWPYANMMMNSSIAILMLLFLPFYFFSGIRNPETKVNTIVSSILLISATGLLFTLMRSPRATFLIDKQLTETYLRDDQLLRFEINEVKSGADSTNSDLNKKGREIIEQCDLIKKRFIEQESENGSSDLQAGLQNNSVMHEHTIQAGFRNDLYSALSDKLEVMAKEYNALAVNAKRLPITFESISNSKEANSMSCFVMLNQLTLVQRTVLQNERSLMACK
;
A
#
# COMPACT_ATOMS: atom_id res chain seq x y z
N MET A 1 44.33 52.81 0.32
CA MET A 1 43.78 51.44 0.37
C MET A 1 44.39 50.72 -0.81
N TYR A 2 45.06 49.59 -0.57
CA TYR A 2 45.77 48.90 -1.64
C TYR A 2 44.77 48.26 -2.59
N GLN A 3 44.98 48.38 -3.90
CA GLN A 3 44.06 47.82 -4.90
C GLN A 3 44.66 46.54 -5.49
N LEU A 4 43.98 45.41 -5.29
CA LEU A 4 44.38 44.13 -5.86
C LEU A 4 44.20 44.14 -7.38
N LYS A 5 45.13 43.47 -8.08
CA LYS A 5 45.04 43.22 -9.52
C LYS A 5 44.42 41.84 -9.75
N ASP A 6 43.78 41.62 -10.90
CA ASP A 6 43.18 40.32 -11.26
C ASP A 6 44.16 39.15 -11.10
N LYS A 7 45.43 39.35 -11.49
CA LYS A 7 46.50 38.35 -11.32
C LYS A 7 46.73 37.95 -9.86
N HIS A 8 46.54 38.87 -8.90
CA HIS A 8 46.67 38.56 -7.48
C HIS A 8 45.46 37.77 -6.97
N ILE A 9 44.26 38.08 -7.47
CA ILE A 9 43.02 37.37 -7.13
C ILE A 9 43.10 35.92 -7.65
N ASP A 10 43.50 35.75 -8.91
CA ASP A 10 43.72 34.43 -9.52
C ASP A 10 44.78 33.62 -8.77
N PHE A 11 45.86 34.28 -8.33
CA PHE A 11 46.90 33.64 -7.53
C PHE A 11 46.34 33.13 -6.19
N ILE A 12 45.59 33.95 -5.46
CA ILE A 12 45.01 33.58 -4.16
C ILE A 12 44.05 32.40 -4.32
N LEU A 13 43.15 32.45 -5.31
CA LEU A 13 42.17 31.39 -5.55
C LEU A 13 42.85 30.06 -5.92
N ASN A 14 43.86 30.10 -6.80
CA ASN A 14 44.63 28.92 -7.18
C ASN A 14 45.41 28.32 -5.99
N ASP A 15 45.99 29.17 -5.13
CA ASP A 15 46.72 28.70 -3.93
C ASP A 15 45.77 28.08 -2.89
N ILE A 16 44.58 28.66 -2.67
CA ILE A 16 43.54 28.08 -1.80
C ILE A 16 43.13 26.69 -2.30
N SER A 17 42.88 26.55 -3.61
CA SER A 17 42.53 25.28 -4.22
C SER A 17 43.67 24.26 -4.14
N ALA A 18 44.91 24.69 -4.38
CA ALA A 18 46.10 23.84 -4.30
C ALA A 18 46.37 23.31 -2.89
N ARG A 19 45.93 24.03 -1.85
CA ARG A 19 46.02 23.61 -0.43
C ARG A 19 44.88 22.68 0.02
N GLY A 20 44.03 22.22 -0.90
CA GLY A 20 43.07 21.16 -0.63
C GLY A 20 41.70 21.63 -0.14
N VAL A 21 41.37 22.92 -0.24
CA VAL A 21 39.98 23.39 -0.13
C VAL A 21 39.31 23.15 -1.48
N THR A 22 38.33 22.25 -1.53
CA THR A 22 37.62 21.82 -2.75
C THR A 22 36.20 22.36 -2.84
N ILE A 23 35.58 22.74 -1.71
CA ILE A 23 34.23 23.31 -1.69
C ILE A 23 34.26 24.73 -2.27
N GLU A 24 33.61 24.92 -3.42
CA GLU A 24 33.60 26.17 -4.17
C GLU A 24 33.10 27.37 -3.34
N ASP A 25 31.99 27.22 -2.62
CA ASP A 25 31.48 28.28 -1.73
C ASP A 25 32.52 28.67 -0.66
N LEU A 26 33.26 27.69 -0.12
CA LEU A 26 34.27 27.94 0.91
C LEU A 26 35.51 28.62 0.31
N GLN A 27 35.91 28.24 -0.91
CA GLN A 27 36.99 28.91 -1.64
C GLN A 27 36.69 30.39 -1.84
N TYR A 28 35.49 30.73 -2.33
CA TYR A 28 35.12 32.13 -2.56
C TYR A 28 35.00 32.93 -1.25
N ASN A 29 34.49 32.33 -0.17
CA ASN A 29 34.46 32.99 1.14
C ASN A 29 35.88 33.28 1.66
N LEU A 30 36.81 32.33 1.53
CA LEU A 30 38.21 32.53 1.92
C LEU A 30 38.90 33.56 1.02
N LEU A 31 38.69 33.51 -0.29
CA LEU A 31 39.20 34.48 -1.25
C LEU A 31 38.77 35.90 -0.87
N ASP A 32 37.47 36.12 -0.67
CA ASP A 32 36.91 37.44 -0.33
C ASP A 32 37.52 37.99 0.98
N HIS A 33 37.61 37.15 2.00
CA HIS A 33 38.20 37.55 3.27
C HIS A 33 39.69 37.88 3.16
N ILE A 34 40.47 37.07 2.43
CA ILE A 34 41.89 37.32 2.23
C ILE A 34 42.10 38.60 1.42
N CYS A 35 41.35 38.80 0.34
CA CYS A 35 41.38 40.02 -0.46
C CYS A 35 41.07 41.25 0.39
N CYS A 36 39.98 41.22 1.17
CA CYS A 36 39.61 42.31 2.08
C CYS A 36 40.72 42.68 3.09
N ILE A 37 41.41 41.68 3.65
CA ILE A 37 42.49 41.92 4.62
C ILE A 37 43.69 42.58 3.95
N ILE A 38 44.05 42.13 2.74
CA ILE A 38 45.16 42.67 1.97
C ILE A 38 44.88 44.11 1.55
N GLU A 39 43.70 44.40 0.99
CA GLU A 39 43.35 45.75 0.54
C GLU A 39 43.35 46.78 1.68
N ARG A 40 42.95 46.33 2.87
CA ARG A 40 42.84 47.20 4.06
C ARG A 40 44.18 47.46 4.74
N ASN A 41 45.06 46.46 4.80
CA ASN A 41 46.22 46.49 5.69
C ASN A 41 47.57 46.50 4.96
N LEU A 42 47.60 46.29 3.63
CA LEU A 42 48.82 46.39 2.85
C LEU A 42 49.15 47.86 2.52
N GLU A 43 50.38 48.28 2.76
CA GLU A 43 50.89 49.61 2.39
C GLU A 43 51.04 49.73 0.85
N GLU A 44 50.97 50.96 0.30
CA GLU A 44 51.01 51.17 -1.16
C GLU A 44 52.28 50.65 -1.85
N ASN A 45 53.39 50.52 -1.12
CA ASN A 45 54.67 49.94 -1.58
C ASN A 45 55.00 48.59 -0.91
N GLY A 46 54.00 47.94 -0.29
CA GLY A 46 54.19 46.70 0.45
C GLY A 46 54.42 45.49 -0.46
N ASP A 47 55.15 44.50 0.07
CA ASP A 47 55.37 43.22 -0.59
C ASP A 47 54.13 42.32 -0.45
N PHE A 48 53.39 42.17 -1.55
CA PHE A 48 52.19 41.32 -1.62
C PHE A 48 52.48 39.88 -1.21
N GLU A 49 53.57 39.28 -1.67
CA GLU A 49 53.80 37.85 -1.49
C GLU A 49 54.11 37.51 -0.03
N ASN A 50 54.94 38.34 0.62
CA ASN A 50 55.23 38.20 2.04
C ASN A 50 54.01 38.52 2.91
N PHE A 51 53.20 39.52 2.56
CA PHE A 51 52.00 39.87 3.30
C PHE A 51 50.90 38.81 3.15
N TYR A 52 50.71 38.27 1.94
CA TYR A 52 49.81 37.16 1.67
C TYR A 52 50.17 35.92 2.49
N LYS A 53 51.45 35.51 2.49
CA LYS A 53 51.92 34.34 3.27
C LYS A 53 51.57 34.48 4.76
N ARG A 54 51.75 35.67 5.33
CA ARG A 54 51.37 35.97 6.72
C ARG A 54 49.87 35.97 6.93
N THR A 55 49.12 36.53 5.98
CA THR A 55 47.66 36.63 6.04
C THR A 55 47.04 35.24 6.00
N VAL A 56 47.43 34.40 5.05
CA VAL A 56 46.90 33.04 4.90
C VAL A 56 47.25 32.13 6.08
N GLN A 57 48.46 32.24 6.64
CA GLN A 57 48.84 31.52 7.87
C GLN A 57 47.98 31.88 9.09
N SER A 58 47.25 33.00 9.08
CA SER A 58 46.37 33.36 10.19
C SER A 58 45.03 32.60 10.19
N PHE A 59 44.65 31.97 9.07
CA PHE A 59 43.36 31.27 8.91
C PHE A 59 43.37 29.82 9.42
N PHE A 60 44.55 29.21 9.61
CA PHE A 60 44.66 27.79 10.00
C PHE A 60 45.80 27.58 11.00
N LYS A 61 45.74 26.45 11.72
CA LYS A 61 46.81 26.06 12.66
C LYS A 61 47.84 25.15 12.01
N ASN A 62 47.39 24.17 11.24
CA ASN A 62 48.26 23.20 10.57
C ASN A 62 48.23 23.36 9.05
N ASP A 63 47.05 23.25 8.44
CA ASP A 63 46.86 23.35 6.99
C ASP A 63 45.49 23.95 6.66
N LEU A 64 45.36 24.61 5.51
CA LEU A 64 44.13 25.28 5.08
C LEU A 64 42.97 24.30 4.88
N LYS A 65 43.28 23.04 4.52
CA LYS A 65 42.31 21.93 4.40
C LYS A 65 41.53 21.67 5.70
N GLU A 66 42.08 21.98 6.86
CA GLU A 66 41.41 21.83 8.17
C GLU A 66 40.07 22.57 8.21
N ILE A 67 39.98 23.75 7.59
CA ILE A 67 38.76 24.57 7.56
C ILE A 67 37.63 23.84 6.82
N GLU A 68 37.95 23.14 5.73
CA GLU A 68 36.98 22.32 5.00
C GLU A 68 36.57 21.08 5.81
N GLU A 69 37.53 20.42 6.45
CA GLU A 69 37.26 19.25 7.30
C GLU A 69 36.35 19.61 8.49
N GLU A 70 36.60 20.75 9.15
CA GLU A 70 35.76 21.30 10.21
C GLU A 70 34.36 21.65 9.69
N THR A 71 34.26 22.27 8.52
CA THR A 71 32.98 22.64 7.89
C THR A 71 32.15 21.40 7.56
N ILE A 72 32.76 20.39 6.93
CA ILE A 72 32.12 19.11 6.62
C ILE A 72 31.67 18.42 7.91
N SER A 73 32.52 18.40 8.93
CA SER A 73 32.21 17.84 10.25
C SER A 73 30.97 18.51 10.84
N LEU A 74 30.92 19.84 10.86
CA LEU A 74 29.78 20.62 11.35
C LEU A 74 28.49 20.35 10.57
N ILE A 75 28.56 20.27 9.23
CA ILE A 75 27.40 19.94 8.39
C ILE A 75 26.89 18.53 8.68
N ILE A 76 27.78 17.55 8.79
CA ILE A 76 27.44 16.17 9.13
C ILE A 76 26.78 16.11 10.50
N PHE A 77 27.35 16.77 11.52
CA PHE A 77 26.76 16.85 12.86
C PHE A 77 25.37 17.50 12.81
N LYS A 78 25.22 18.66 12.16
CA LYS A 78 23.93 19.35 12.03
C LYS A 78 22.85 18.48 11.38
N ASN A 79 23.18 17.83 10.26
CA ASN A 79 22.27 16.94 9.56
C ASN A 79 21.93 15.71 10.41
N TYR A 80 22.91 15.14 11.10
CA TYR A 80 22.73 14.03 12.02
C TYR A 80 21.74 14.37 13.14
N TYR A 81 21.91 15.52 13.82
CA TYR A 81 20.99 15.96 14.86
C TYR A 81 19.59 16.26 14.32
N THR A 82 19.49 16.86 13.13
CA THR A 82 18.20 17.10 12.46
C THR A 82 17.47 15.79 12.17
N MET A 83 18.16 14.80 11.60
CA MET A 83 17.60 13.47 11.35
C MET A 83 17.18 12.76 12.64
N LYS A 84 17.99 12.84 13.69
CA LYS A 84 17.67 12.26 15.00
C LYS A 84 16.42 12.88 15.61
N LYS A 85 16.29 14.22 15.53
CA LYS A 85 15.09 14.93 15.98
C LYS A 85 13.86 14.54 15.16
N ALA A 86 13.99 14.49 13.83
CA ALA A 86 12.92 14.05 12.93
C ALA A 86 12.47 12.61 13.20
N MET A 87 13.41 11.70 13.46
CA MET A 87 13.12 10.32 13.85
C MET A 87 12.29 10.26 15.13
N ILE A 88 12.69 10.98 16.19
CA ILE A 88 11.95 10.97 17.46
C ILE A 88 10.55 11.57 17.30
N ILE A 89 10.42 12.70 16.59
CA ILE A 89 9.14 13.36 16.36
C ILE A 89 8.19 12.46 15.54
N SER A 90 8.68 11.88 14.44
CA SER A 90 7.87 10.98 13.60
C SER A 90 7.46 9.71 14.34
N GLY A 91 8.34 9.13 15.15
CA GLY A 91 8.02 7.97 15.99
C GLY A 91 6.92 8.29 17.01
N THR A 92 7.07 9.38 17.75
CA THR A 92 6.06 9.81 18.74
C THR A 92 4.73 10.16 18.07
N ALA A 93 4.75 10.89 16.96
CA ALA A 93 3.55 11.23 16.19
C ALA A 93 2.83 9.97 15.67
N SER A 94 3.58 8.99 15.16
CA SER A 94 3.04 7.71 14.71
C SER A 94 2.35 6.96 15.85
N VAL A 95 3.01 6.77 17.00
CA VAL A 95 2.42 6.08 18.16
C VAL A 95 1.16 6.80 18.66
N GLY A 96 1.17 8.13 18.69
CA GLY A 96 0.01 8.95 19.03
C GLY A 96 -1.16 8.69 18.08
N LEU A 97 -0.94 8.86 16.76
CA LEU A 97 -1.96 8.65 15.74
C LEU A 97 -2.53 7.22 15.73
N LEU A 98 -1.68 6.21 15.93
CA LEU A 98 -2.11 4.82 16.05
C LEU A 98 -2.99 4.61 17.28
N SER A 99 -2.58 5.13 18.42
CA SER A 99 -3.33 4.99 19.68
C SER A 99 -4.70 5.68 19.58
N PHE A 100 -4.75 6.90 19.06
CA PHE A 100 -5.99 7.63 18.81
C PHE A 100 -6.87 6.93 17.76
N GLY A 101 -6.28 6.46 16.66
CA GLY A 101 -7.01 5.73 15.61
C GLY A 101 -7.61 4.42 16.11
N LEU A 102 -6.88 3.66 16.93
CA LEU A 102 -7.40 2.45 17.57
C LEU A 102 -8.51 2.77 18.58
N PHE A 103 -8.35 3.81 19.39
CA PHE A 103 -9.38 4.26 20.31
C PHE A 103 -10.67 4.65 19.59
N PHE A 104 -10.56 5.38 18.47
CA PHE A 104 -11.72 5.76 17.65
C PHE A 104 -12.38 4.53 17.02
N LYS A 105 -11.58 3.53 16.63
CA LYS A 105 -12.10 2.26 16.11
C LYS A 105 -12.94 1.53 17.16
N PHE A 106 -12.50 1.50 18.42
CA PHE A 106 -13.27 0.91 19.52
C PHE A 106 -14.57 1.67 19.80
N MET A 107 -14.51 3.01 19.76
CA MET A 107 -15.68 3.87 19.98
C MET A 107 -16.62 3.96 18.77
N HIS A 108 -16.29 3.30 17.65
CA HIS A 108 -17.02 3.39 16.38
C HIS A 108 -17.14 4.83 15.85
N TRP A 109 -16.18 5.69 16.19
CA TRP A 109 -16.19 7.08 15.77
C TRP A 109 -15.65 7.25 14.34
N PRO A 110 -16.19 8.22 13.58
CA PRO A 110 -15.71 8.51 12.24
C PRO A 110 -14.23 8.96 12.29
N GLY A 111 -13.44 8.58 11.29
CA GLY A 111 -12.02 8.96 11.19
C GLY A 111 -11.02 7.97 11.78
N ALA A 112 -11.47 6.87 12.40
CA ALA A 112 -10.59 5.81 12.93
C ALA A 112 -9.57 5.30 11.88
N SER A 113 -10.04 5.04 10.66
CA SER A 113 -9.20 4.56 9.56
C SER A 113 -8.11 5.55 9.16
N ILE A 114 -8.40 6.86 9.18
CA ILE A 114 -7.44 7.90 8.79
C ILE A 114 -6.29 7.98 9.79
N GLY A 115 -6.61 7.95 11.10
CA GLY A 115 -5.59 7.93 12.16
C GLY A 115 -4.67 6.70 12.05
N ILE A 116 -5.25 5.53 11.80
CA ILE A 116 -4.47 4.29 11.61
C ILE A 116 -3.61 4.38 10.34
N LEU A 117 -4.16 4.86 9.21
CA LEU A 117 -3.43 5.01 7.95
C LEU A 117 -2.23 5.93 8.11
N LEU A 118 -2.42 7.14 8.63
CA LEU A 118 -1.35 8.10 8.83
C LEU A 118 -0.32 7.58 9.84
N GLY A 119 -0.77 6.99 10.94
CA GLY A 119 0.10 6.41 11.96
C GLY A 119 1.03 5.33 11.40
N ILE A 120 0.49 4.36 10.65
CA ILE A 120 1.30 3.29 10.06
C ILE A 120 2.20 3.84 8.94
N THR A 121 1.71 4.77 8.12
CA THR A 121 2.49 5.33 7.01
C THR A 121 3.70 6.10 7.53
N ILE A 122 3.54 6.92 8.58
CA ILE A 122 4.65 7.64 9.22
C ILE A 122 5.63 6.65 9.87
N LEU A 123 5.14 5.58 10.50
CA LEU A 123 6.00 4.53 11.07
C LEU A 123 6.88 3.88 10.01
N SER A 124 6.24 3.47 8.92
CA SER A 124 6.83 2.64 7.87
C SER A 124 7.75 3.43 6.94
N LEU A 125 7.34 4.63 6.51
CA LEU A 125 8.06 5.39 5.48
C LEU A 125 8.97 6.50 6.03
N ILE A 126 8.78 6.90 7.29
CA ILE A 126 9.57 7.99 7.89
C ILE A 126 10.42 7.45 9.03
N PHE A 127 9.79 6.93 10.09
CA PHE A 127 10.50 6.53 11.30
C PHE A 127 11.51 5.38 11.06
N LEU A 128 11.07 4.27 10.46
CA LEU A 128 11.93 3.09 10.25
C LEU A 128 13.14 3.37 9.33
N PRO A 129 12.98 4.07 8.17
CA PRO A 129 14.11 4.46 7.33
C PRO A 129 15.09 5.41 8.03
N LEU A 130 14.60 6.40 8.77
CA LEU A 130 15.45 7.31 9.55
C LEU A 130 16.24 6.55 10.62
N MET A 131 15.60 5.63 11.34
CA MET A 131 16.23 4.78 12.34
C MET A 131 17.33 3.91 11.71
N PHE A 132 17.05 3.32 10.55
CA PHE A 132 18.02 2.54 9.78
C PHE A 132 19.27 3.37 9.41
N ILE A 133 19.09 4.55 8.81
CA ILE A 133 20.22 5.38 8.37
C ILE A 133 21.07 5.83 9.55
N LEU A 134 20.44 6.27 10.65
CA LEU A 134 21.17 6.72 11.85
C LEU A 134 21.95 5.57 12.49
N LYS A 135 21.32 4.40 12.68
CA LYS A 135 21.98 3.25 13.31
C LYS A 135 23.08 2.63 12.47
N ILE A 136 22.98 2.66 11.14
CA ILE A 136 24.09 2.21 10.28
C ILE A 136 25.32 3.11 10.43
N LYS A 137 25.12 4.42 10.61
CA LYS A 137 26.23 5.37 10.82
C LYS A 137 26.89 5.19 12.19
N GLU A 138 26.14 4.78 13.21
CA GLU A 138 26.66 4.52 14.56
C GLU A 138 27.45 3.20 14.67
N LYS A 139 27.14 2.19 13.83
CA LYS A 139 27.75 0.86 13.92
C LYS A 139 28.97 0.73 13.03
N GLN A 140 30.07 0.24 13.59
CA GLN A 140 31.29 -0.06 12.84
C GLN A 140 31.23 -1.42 12.12
N ASN A 141 30.63 -2.43 12.77
CA ASN A 141 30.59 -3.80 12.26
C ASN A 141 29.58 -3.99 11.12
N ILE A 142 30.02 -4.62 10.02
CA ILE A 142 29.17 -4.95 8.86
C ILE A 142 28.00 -5.87 9.25
N LYS A 143 28.22 -6.83 10.14
CA LYS A 143 27.17 -7.76 10.62
C LYS A 143 26.04 -7.02 11.33
N ASP A 144 26.36 -6.01 12.13
CA ASP A 144 25.36 -5.21 12.83
C ASP A 144 24.57 -4.36 11.82
N LYS A 145 25.23 -3.78 10.81
CA LYS A 145 24.58 -3.03 9.72
C LYS A 145 23.58 -3.90 8.96
N ILE A 146 23.97 -5.13 8.59
CA ILE A 146 23.09 -6.08 7.89
C ILE A 146 21.89 -6.45 8.78
N THR A 147 22.12 -6.71 10.07
CA THR A 147 21.04 -7.05 11.01
C THR A 147 20.02 -5.91 11.12
N ILE A 148 20.50 -4.67 11.24
CA ILE A 148 19.65 -3.48 11.31
C ILE A 148 18.88 -3.29 9.99
N GLY A 149 19.50 -3.55 8.84
CA GLY A 149 18.85 -3.45 7.53
C GLY A 149 17.75 -4.47 7.31
N ILE A 150 18.03 -5.75 7.57
CA ILE A 150 17.03 -6.81 7.44
C ILE A 150 15.88 -6.56 8.41
N GLY A 151 16.17 -6.13 9.64
CA GLY A 151 15.15 -5.80 10.64
C GLY A 151 14.28 -4.61 10.25
N ALA A 152 14.89 -3.52 9.76
CA ALA A 152 14.15 -2.35 9.29
C ALA A 152 13.26 -2.70 8.09
N PHE A 153 13.79 -3.45 7.12
CA PHE A 153 13.04 -3.90 5.95
C PHE A 153 11.87 -4.82 6.34
N ALA A 154 12.10 -5.80 7.22
CA ALA A 154 11.04 -6.66 7.74
C ALA A 154 9.97 -5.86 8.51
N GLY A 155 10.37 -4.89 9.33
CA GLY A 155 9.44 -4.00 10.03
C GLY A 155 8.57 -3.15 9.10
N ILE A 156 9.15 -2.65 8.00
CA ILE A 156 8.43 -1.92 6.96
C ILE A 156 7.39 -2.83 6.29
N LEU A 157 7.78 -4.04 5.89
CA LEU A 157 6.86 -5.00 5.26
C LEU A 157 5.74 -5.46 6.21
N ILE A 158 6.05 -5.70 7.50
CA ILE A 158 5.03 -6.07 8.50
C ILE A 158 4.06 -4.93 8.73
N SER A 159 4.56 -3.71 8.97
CA SER A 159 3.71 -2.54 9.21
C SER A 159 2.80 -2.27 8.01
N MET A 160 3.33 -2.32 6.79
CA MET A 160 2.54 -2.14 5.57
C MET A 160 1.55 -3.31 5.35
N GLY A 161 1.94 -4.55 5.63
CA GLY A 161 1.04 -5.70 5.58
C GLY A 161 -0.14 -5.58 6.55
N ILE A 162 0.08 -5.07 7.77
CA ILE A 162 -0.98 -4.77 8.75
C ILE A 162 -1.90 -3.69 8.20
N LEU A 163 -1.37 -2.62 7.60
CA LEU A 163 -2.17 -1.55 7.01
C LEU A 163 -3.12 -2.09 5.93
N PHE A 164 -2.59 -2.90 5.02
CA PHE A 164 -3.40 -3.51 3.94
C PHE A 164 -4.49 -4.41 4.51
N LYS A 165 -4.19 -5.16 5.57
CA LYS A 165 -5.17 -6.02 6.24
C LYS A 165 -6.27 -5.22 6.94
N ILE A 166 -5.93 -4.08 7.56
CA ILE A 166 -6.92 -3.20 8.20
C ILE A 166 -7.78 -2.49 7.14
N MET A 167 -7.19 -2.07 6.03
CA MET A 167 -7.87 -1.35 4.94
C MET A 167 -8.60 -2.28 3.96
N HIS A 168 -8.56 -3.59 4.16
CA HIS A 168 -9.14 -4.59 3.27
C HIS A 168 -8.65 -4.48 1.82
N TRP A 169 -7.40 -4.00 1.67
CA TRP A 169 -6.79 -3.87 0.36
C TRP A 169 -6.36 -5.23 -0.18
N PRO A 170 -6.37 -5.41 -1.51
CA PRO A 170 -5.93 -6.66 -2.14
C PRO A 170 -4.47 -6.97 -1.76
N TYR A 171 -4.08 -8.23 -1.85
CA TYR A 171 -2.74 -8.72 -1.50
C TYR A 171 -2.32 -8.63 -0.02
N ALA A 172 -3.18 -8.14 0.88
CA ALA A 172 -2.88 -8.06 2.32
C ALA A 172 -2.34 -9.39 2.90
N ASN A 173 -2.98 -10.51 2.56
CA ASN A 173 -2.58 -11.82 3.05
C ASN A 173 -1.23 -12.28 2.49
N MET A 174 -0.98 -12.06 1.19
CA MET A 174 0.28 -12.44 0.54
C MET A 174 1.44 -11.62 1.11
N MET A 175 1.25 -10.30 1.25
CA MET A 175 2.25 -9.40 1.81
C MET A 175 2.60 -9.77 3.25
N MET A 176 1.60 -10.03 4.10
CA MET A 176 1.85 -10.44 5.49
C MET A 176 2.53 -11.80 5.61
N ASN A 177 2.13 -12.78 4.80
CA ASN A 177 2.79 -14.09 4.82
C ASN A 177 4.26 -13.98 4.38
N SER A 178 4.54 -13.15 3.36
CA SER A 178 5.91 -12.90 2.91
C SER A 178 6.74 -12.18 3.97
N SER A 179 6.17 -11.20 4.68
CA SER A 179 6.89 -10.43 5.70
C SER A 179 7.21 -11.28 6.94
N ILE A 180 6.27 -12.13 7.37
CA ILE A 180 6.49 -13.12 8.43
C ILE A 180 7.55 -14.14 8.02
N ALA A 181 7.50 -14.64 6.77
CA ALA A 181 8.50 -15.58 6.27
C ALA A 181 9.92 -14.95 6.26
N ILE A 182 10.05 -13.70 5.81
CA ILE A 182 11.32 -12.96 5.85
C ILE A 182 11.80 -12.78 7.29
N LEU A 183 10.92 -12.43 8.22
CA LEU A 183 11.28 -12.28 9.62
C LEU A 183 11.77 -13.60 10.24
N MET A 184 11.05 -14.69 10.00
CA MET A 184 11.35 -16.01 10.59
C MET A 184 12.57 -16.69 9.95
N LEU A 185 12.75 -16.56 8.62
CA LEU A 185 13.80 -17.28 7.90
C LEU A 185 15.08 -16.46 7.71
N LEU A 186 15.00 -15.13 7.63
CA LEU A 186 16.17 -14.27 7.42
C LEU A 186 16.55 -13.51 8.68
N PHE A 187 15.64 -12.68 9.21
CA PHE A 187 15.97 -11.78 10.32
C PHE A 187 16.36 -12.56 11.59
N LEU A 188 15.52 -13.50 12.00
CA LEU A 188 15.66 -14.16 13.28
C LEU A 188 16.90 -15.06 13.39
N PRO A 189 17.21 -15.93 12.40
CA PRO A 189 18.44 -16.71 12.44
C PRO A 189 19.68 -15.82 12.44
N PHE A 190 19.68 -14.77 11.62
CA PHE A 190 20.81 -13.86 11.53
C PHE A 190 21.03 -13.08 12.84
N TYR A 191 19.96 -12.52 13.41
CA TYR A 191 19.99 -11.83 14.70
C TYR A 191 20.47 -12.75 15.82
N PHE A 192 19.95 -13.97 15.90
CA PHE A 192 20.30 -14.94 16.94
C PHE A 192 21.78 -15.36 16.86
N PHE A 193 22.25 -15.80 15.68
CA PHE A 193 23.63 -16.27 15.52
C PHE A 193 24.66 -15.15 15.61
N SER A 194 24.32 -13.93 15.20
CA SER A 194 25.19 -12.77 15.35
C SER A 194 25.30 -12.35 16.83
N GLY A 195 24.16 -12.26 17.53
CA GLY A 195 24.14 -11.76 18.90
C GLY A 195 24.62 -12.76 19.97
N ILE A 196 24.46 -14.07 19.76
CA ILE A 196 24.91 -15.10 20.73
C ILE A 196 26.44 -15.20 20.84
N ARG A 197 27.16 -14.76 19.79
CA ARG A 197 28.63 -14.75 19.76
C ARG A 197 29.23 -13.65 20.65
N ASN A 198 28.45 -12.63 21.00
CA ASN A 198 28.88 -11.55 21.87
C ASN A 198 28.48 -11.88 23.32
N PRO A 199 29.44 -12.15 24.23
CA PRO A 199 29.13 -12.59 25.59
C PRO A 199 28.32 -11.55 26.38
N GLU A 200 28.55 -10.26 26.12
CA GLU A 200 27.86 -9.15 26.79
C GLU A 200 26.36 -9.06 26.45
N THR A 201 25.98 -9.38 25.20
CA THR A 201 24.59 -9.27 24.72
C THR A 201 23.89 -10.62 24.58
N LYS A 202 24.54 -11.72 24.99
CA LYS A 202 24.06 -13.08 24.77
C LYS A 202 22.66 -13.32 25.34
N VAL A 203 22.46 -12.99 26.62
CA VAL A 203 21.17 -13.17 27.30
C VAL A 203 20.09 -12.31 26.65
N ASN A 204 20.37 -11.03 26.38
CA ASN A 204 19.42 -10.12 25.73
C ASN A 204 19.02 -10.62 24.33
N THR A 205 19.98 -11.16 23.57
CA THR A 205 19.72 -11.72 22.23
C THR A 205 18.81 -12.94 22.31
N ILE A 206 19.08 -13.87 23.25
CA ILE A 206 18.25 -15.07 23.44
C ILE A 206 16.83 -14.68 23.83
N VAL A 207 16.67 -13.82 24.84
CA VAL A 207 15.36 -13.36 25.31
C VAL A 207 14.60 -12.63 24.20
N SER A 208 15.24 -11.68 23.52
CA SER A 208 14.63 -10.94 22.41
C SER A 208 14.21 -11.87 21.26
N SER A 209 15.01 -12.89 20.96
CA SER A 209 14.67 -13.89 19.93
C SER A 209 13.45 -14.73 20.33
N ILE A 210 13.35 -15.16 21.59
CA ILE A 210 12.19 -15.90 22.10
C ILE A 210 10.92 -15.04 22.01
N LEU A 211 11.01 -13.76 22.40
CA LEU A 211 9.89 -12.82 22.32
C LEU A 211 9.46 -12.59 20.87
N LEU A 212 10.42 -12.44 19.95
CA LEU A 212 10.15 -12.28 18.53
C LEU A 212 9.50 -13.52 17.92
N ILE A 213 10.00 -14.73 18.20
CA ILE A 213 9.35 -15.98 17.74
C ILE A 213 7.91 -16.05 18.25
N SER A 214 7.70 -15.78 19.55
CA SER A 214 6.38 -15.84 20.17
C SER A 214 5.42 -14.83 19.54
N ALA A 215 5.83 -13.56 19.42
CA ALA A 215 5.01 -12.51 18.82
C ALA A 215 4.66 -12.82 17.36
N THR A 216 5.64 -13.29 16.59
CA THR A 216 5.44 -13.61 15.16
C THR A 216 4.58 -14.85 14.99
N GLY A 217 4.75 -15.86 15.84
CA GLY A 217 3.89 -17.04 15.89
C GLY A 217 2.43 -16.66 16.16
N LEU A 218 2.19 -15.79 17.15
CA LEU A 218 0.84 -15.27 17.43
C LEU A 218 0.27 -14.48 16.25
N LEU A 219 1.06 -13.59 15.63
CA LEU A 219 0.62 -12.88 14.41
C LEU A 219 0.27 -13.83 13.27
N PHE A 220 1.02 -14.92 13.11
CA PHE A 220 0.74 -15.95 12.11
C PHE A 220 -0.56 -16.70 12.41
N THR A 221 -0.92 -16.95 13.67
CA THR A 221 -2.22 -17.57 14.01
C THR A 221 -3.43 -16.70 13.64
N LEU A 222 -3.27 -15.38 13.58
CA LEU A 222 -4.32 -14.45 13.14
C LEU A 222 -4.46 -14.40 11.61
N MET A 223 -3.58 -15.08 10.87
CA MET A 223 -3.64 -15.17 9.42
C MET A 223 -4.56 -16.31 8.97
N ARG A 224 -5.45 -16.00 8.04
CA ARG A 224 -6.28 -17.04 7.40
C ARG A 224 -5.37 -17.92 6.55
N SER A 225 -5.39 -19.22 6.80
CA SER A 225 -4.61 -20.17 6.00
C SER A 225 -5.18 -20.25 4.57
N PRO A 226 -4.34 -20.51 3.55
CA PRO A 226 -4.81 -20.70 2.18
C PRO A 226 -5.89 -21.77 2.06
N ARG A 227 -5.74 -22.86 2.84
CA ARG A 227 -6.74 -23.93 2.91
C ARG A 227 -8.07 -23.44 3.48
N ALA A 228 -8.07 -22.60 4.52
CA ALA A 228 -9.29 -22.04 5.07
C ALA A 228 -9.98 -21.10 4.06
N THR A 229 -9.22 -20.28 3.34
CA THR A 229 -9.76 -19.45 2.24
C THR A 229 -10.40 -20.32 1.16
N PHE A 230 -9.67 -21.33 0.66
CA PHE A 230 -10.18 -22.26 -0.35
C PHE A 230 -11.46 -22.98 0.09
N LEU A 231 -11.56 -23.41 1.35
CA LEU A 231 -12.77 -24.06 1.86
C LEU A 231 -13.97 -23.11 1.90
N ILE A 232 -13.76 -21.84 2.24
CA ILE A 232 -14.82 -20.81 2.20
C ILE A 232 -15.26 -20.57 0.76
N ASP A 233 -14.31 -20.38 -0.17
CA ASP A 233 -14.60 -20.16 -1.59
C ASP A 233 -15.32 -21.35 -2.21
N LYS A 234 -14.92 -22.57 -1.84
CA LYS A 234 -15.62 -23.80 -2.21
C LYS A 234 -17.06 -23.82 -1.70
N GLN A 235 -17.27 -23.50 -0.42
CA GLN A 235 -18.60 -23.49 0.18
C GLN A 235 -19.51 -22.44 -0.46
N LEU A 236 -18.99 -21.25 -0.77
CA LEU A 236 -19.72 -20.20 -1.47
C LEU A 236 -20.07 -20.63 -2.90
N THR A 237 -19.11 -21.21 -3.62
CA THR A 237 -19.32 -21.76 -4.97
C THR A 237 -20.40 -22.85 -4.97
N GLU A 238 -20.34 -23.81 -4.04
CA GLU A 238 -21.35 -24.86 -3.90
C GLU A 238 -22.74 -24.31 -3.56
N THR A 239 -22.81 -23.30 -2.69
CA THR A 239 -24.07 -22.66 -2.30
C THR A 239 -24.71 -21.98 -3.51
N TYR A 240 -23.93 -21.18 -4.24
CA TYR A 240 -24.37 -20.53 -5.46
C TYR A 240 -24.85 -21.54 -6.52
N LEU A 241 -24.09 -22.61 -6.75
CA LEU A 241 -24.47 -23.66 -7.70
C LEU A 241 -25.82 -24.31 -7.36
N ARG A 242 -26.07 -24.61 -6.07
CA ARG A 242 -27.36 -25.14 -5.62
C ARG A 242 -28.49 -24.15 -5.87
N ASP A 243 -28.25 -22.86 -5.59
CA ASP A 243 -29.23 -21.79 -5.81
C ASP A 243 -29.55 -21.56 -7.29
N ASP A 244 -28.55 -21.63 -8.18
CA ASP A 244 -28.73 -21.51 -9.64
C ASP A 244 -29.43 -22.75 -10.21
N GLN A 245 -29.12 -23.96 -9.72
CA GLN A 245 -29.84 -25.18 -10.10
C GLN A 245 -31.31 -25.10 -9.71
N LEU A 246 -31.62 -24.68 -8.48
CA LEU A 246 -33.01 -24.48 -8.02
C LEU A 246 -33.74 -23.48 -8.91
N LEU A 247 -33.12 -22.34 -9.21
CA LEU A 247 -33.68 -21.34 -10.11
C LEU A 247 -33.99 -21.93 -11.50
N ARG A 248 -33.09 -22.74 -12.07
CA ARG A 248 -33.31 -23.37 -13.38
C ARG A 248 -34.49 -24.35 -13.37
N PHE A 249 -34.66 -25.11 -12.28
CA PHE A 249 -35.84 -25.96 -12.11
C PHE A 249 -37.12 -25.11 -12.10
N GLU A 250 -37.14 -24.00 -11.34
CA GLU A 250 -38.28 -23.08 -11.31
C GLU A 250 -38.61 -22.47 -12.67
N ILE A 251 -37.59 -22.04 -13.43
CA ILE A 251 -37.74 -21.51 -14.79
C ILE A 251 -38.39 -22.56 -15.70
N ASN A 252 -37.93 -23.81 -15.65
CA ASN A 252 -38.42 -24.89 -16.51
C ASN A 252 -39.87 -25.27 -16.19
N GLU A 253 -40.25 -25.26 -14.90
CA GLU A 253 -41.65 -25.49 -14.51
C GLU A 253 -42.58 -24.40 -15.02
N VAL A 254 -42.18 -23.12 -14.86
CA VAL A 254 -42.97 -21.98 -15.35
C VAL A 254 -43.11 -22.02 -16.87
N LYS A 255 -42.03 -22.36 -17.60
CA LYS A 255 -42.07 -22.55 -19.06
C LYS A 255 -43.04 -23.66 -19.49
N SER A 256 -43.12 -24.75 -18.71
CA SER A 256 -43.97 -25.90 -19.03
C SER A 256 -45.46 -25.66 -18.73
N GLY A 257 -45.78 -24.78 -17.77
CA GLY A 257 -47.17 -24.43 -17.41
C GLY A 257 -47.72 -23.18 -18.10
N ALA A 258 -46.93 -22.49 -18.93
CA ALA A 258 -47.32 -21.20 -19.52
C ALA A 258 -48.24 -21.34 -20.74
N ASP A 259 -49.54 -21.55 -20.50
CA ASP A 259 -50.58 -21.37 -21.53
C ASP A 259 -50.90 -19.88 -21.76
N SER A 260 -50.35 -19.34 -22.86
CA SER A 260 -50.75 -18.16 -23.65
C SER A 260 -51.59 -17.06 -22.96
N THR A 261 -51.14 -16.44 -21.88
CA THR A 261 -51.82 -15.23 -21.35
C THR A 261 -50.81 -14.20 -20.85
N ASN A 262 -51.01 -12.95 -21.27
CA ASN A 262 -50.06 -11.83 -21.29
C ASN A 262 -48.72 -12.14 -21.99
N SER A 263 -48.80 -12.24 -23.33
CA SER A 263 -47.66 -12.36 -24.26
C SER A 263 -46.51 -11.44 -23.89
N ASP A 264 -46.80 -10.16 -23.65
CA ASP A 264 -45.76 -9.14 -23.69
C ASP A 264 -44.98 -9.02 -22.38
N LEU A 265 -45.64 -9.12 -21.23
CA LEU A 265 -44.96 -9.10 -19.92
C LEU A 265 -44.09 -10.36 -19.73
N ASN A 266 -44.62 -11.54 -20.08
CA ASN A 266 -43.86 -12.78 -20.00
C ASN A 266 -42.72 -12.83 -21.03
N LYS A 267 -42.91 -12.23 -22.22
CA LYS A 267 -41.83 -12.08 -23.21
C LYS A 267 -40.70 -11.21 -22.67
N LYS A 268 -41.01 -10.03 -22.11
CA LYS A 268 -39.99 -9.18 -21.48
C LYS A 268 -39.35 -9.82 -20.26
N GLY A 269 -40.12 -10.58 -19.46
CA GLY A 269 -39.60 -11.37 -18.35
C GLY A 269 -38.54 -12.38 -18.80
N ARG A 270 -38.82 -13.13 -19.87
CA ARG A 270 -37.86 -14.05 -20.49
C ARG A 270 -36.61 -13.35 -21.02
N GLU A 271 -36.78 -12.22 -21.71
CA GLU A 271 -35.64 -11.42 -22.19
C GLU A 271 -34.73 -10.95 -21.04
N ILE A 272 -35.32 -10.55 -19.90
CA ILE A 272 -34.57 -10.19 -18.68
C ILE A 272 -33.81 -11.40 -18.13
N ILE A 273 -34.46 -12.58 -18.05
CA ILE A 273 -33.82 -13.80 -17.55
C ILE A 273 -32.61 -14.17 -18.41
N GLU A 274 -32.73 -14.14 -19.74
CA GLU A 274 -31.64 -14.43 -20.67
C GLU A 274 -30.47 -13.44 -20.55
N GLN A 275 -30.78 -12.16 -20.31
CA GLN A 275 -29.76 -11.12 -20.16
C GLN A 275 -29.03 -11.25 -18.82
N CYS A 276 -29.72 -11.61 -17.73
CA CYS A 276 -29.08 -11.99 -16.47
C CYS A 276 -28.18 -13.21 -16.63
N ASP A 277 -28.61 -14.25 -17.36
CA ASP A 277 -27.77 -15.44 -17.61
C ASP A 277 -26.52 -15.12 -18.42
N LEU A 278 -26.64 -14.23 -19.41
CA LEU A 278 -25.49 -13.74 -20.18
C LEU A 278 -24.47 -13.02 -19.28
N ILE A 279 -24.94 -12.14 -18.38
CA ILE A 279 -24.08 -11.43 -17.44
C ILE A 279 -23.42 -12.42 -16.47
N LYS A 280 -24.19 -13.33 -15.85
CA LYS A 280 -23.64 -14.36 -14.94
C LYS A 280 -22.57 -15.19 -15.63
N LYS A 281 -22.83 -15.67 -16.86
CA LYS A 281 -21.89 -16.49 -17.62
C LYS A 281 -20.56 -15.77 -17.87
N ARG A 282 -20.61 -14.53 -18.37
CA ARG A 282 -19.40 -13.74 -18.63
C ARG A 282 -18.65 -13.40 -17.34
N PHE A 283 -19.39 -13.08 -16.28
CA PHE A 283 -18.84 -12.84 -14.94
C PHE A 283 -18.03 -14.03 -14.44
N ILE A 284 -18.62 -15.22 -14.50
CA ILE A 284 -17.98 -16.46 -14.07
C ILE A 284 -16.78 -16.80 -14.95
N GLU A 285 -16.85 -16.63 -16.27
CA GLU A 285 -15.72 -16.89 -17.18
C GLU A 285 -14.50 -16.04 -16.82
N GLN A 286 -14.71 -14.78 -16.45
CA GLN A 286 -13.62 -13.88 -16.11
C GLN A 286 -13.02 -14.14 -14.72
N GLU A 287 -13.86 -14.48 -13.75
CA GLU A 287 -13.44 -14.68 -12.36
C GLU A 287 -13.00 -16.13 -12.06
N SER A 288 -13.26 -17.07 -12.97
CA SER A 288 -12.79 -18.45 -12.86
C SER A 288 -11.31 -18.57 -13.24
N GLU A 289 -10.53 -19.29 -12.43
CA GLU A 289 -9.10 -19.53 -12.68
C GLU A 289 -8.82 -20.14 -14.07
N ASN A 290 -9.75 -20.93 -14.60
CA ASN A 290 -9.60 -21.64 -15.86
C ASN A 290 -10.29 -20.96 -17.05
N GLY A 291 -10.89 -19.78 -16.85
CA GLY A 291 -11.68 -19.11 -17.88
C GLY A 291 -13.01 -19.81 -18.22
N SER A 292 -13.38 -20.85 -17.47
CA SER A 292 -14.54 -21.70 -17.77
C SER A 292 -15.80 -21.17 -17.09
N SER A 293 -16.89 -21.02 -17.85
CA SER A 293 -18.21 -20.69 -17.30
C SER A 293 -18.83 -21.81 -16.44
N ASP A 294 -18.31 -23.03 -16.57
CA ASP A 294 -18.87 -24.21 -15.90
C ASP A 294 -18.25 -24.42 -14.52
N LEU A 295 -18.88 -23.79 -13.52
CA LEU A 295 -18.50 -23.94 -12.12
C LEU A 295 -18.70 -25.37 -11.60
N GLN A 296 -19.60 -26.16 -12.18
CA GLN A 296 -19.85 -27.53 -11.74
C GLN A 296 -18.71 -28.46 -12.16
N ALA A 297 -18.26 -28.36 -13.41
CA ALA A 297 -17.05 -29.04 -13.88
C ALA A 297 -15.80 -28.54 -13.13
N GLY A 298 -15.75 -27.23 -12.84
CA GLY A 298 -14.66 -26.65 -12.05
C GLY A 298 -14.56 -27.25 -10.65
N LEU A 299 -15.68 -27.41 -9.95
CA LEU A 299 -15.72 -27.98 -8.60
C LEU A 299 -15.19 -29.42 -8.56
N GLN A 300 -15.44 -30.21 -9.60
CA GLN A 300 -14.92 -31.58 -9.74
C GLN A 300 -13.39 -31.60 -9.84
N ASN A 301 -12.80 -30.57 -10.44
CA ASN A 301 -11.36 -30.40 -10.59
C ASN A 301 -10.71 -29.57 -9.47
N ASN A 302 -11.42 -29.32 -8.36
CA ASN A 302 -10.99 -28.44 -7.27
C ASN A 302 -10.69 -26.98 -7.69
N SER A 303 -11.18 -26.51 -8.84
CA SER A 303 -11.16 -25.08 -9.16
C SER A 303 -12.42 -24.41 -8.63
N VAL A 304 -12.25 -23.34 -7.87
CA VAL A 304 -13.34 -22.60 -7.22
C VAL A 304 -13.32 -21.13 -7.64
N MET A 305 -14.46 -20.47 -7.54
CA MET A 305 -14.54 -19.03 -7.72
C MET A 305 -14.10 -18.35 -6.43
N HIS A 306 -13.08 -17.51 -6.49
CA HIS A 306 -12.52 -16.85 -5.32
C HIS A 306 -13.37 -15.66 -4.89
N GLU A 307 -13.76 -15.59 -3.61
CA GLU A 307 -14.50 -14.45 -3.10
C GLU A 307 -13.56 -13.25 -2.90
N HIS A 308 -13.82 -12.19 -3.66
CA HIS A 308 -13.12 -10.93 -3.52
C HIS A 308 -13.99 -9.77 -4.03
N THR A 309 -13.57 -8.54 -3.72
CA THR A 309 -14.20 -7.34 -4.26
C THR A 309 -13.95 -7.25 -5.76
N ILE A 310 -15.00 -6.98 -6.52
CA ILE A 310 -14.94 -6.89 -7.99
C ILE A 310 -13.82 -5.91 -8.40
N GLN A 311 -12.82 -6.41 -9.14
CA GLN A 311 -11.70 -5.58 -9.56
C GLN A 311 -12.14 -4.50 -10.56
N ALA A 312 -11.42 -3.37 -10.60
CA ALA A 312 -11.66 -2.33 -11.59
C ALA A 312 -11.56 -2.82 -13.05
N GLY A 313 -10.78 -3.89 -13.32
CA GLY A 313 -10.68 -4.55 -14.64
C GLY A 313 -11.95 -5.30 -15.08
N PHE A 314 -12.90 -5.50 -14.18
CA PHE A 314 -14.24 -6.00 -14.48
C PHE A 314 -15.12 -4.95 -15.18
N ARG A 315 -14.67 -3.69 -15.24
CA ARG A 315 -15.34 -2.55 -15.89
C ARG A 315 -14.79 -2.25 -17.29
N ASN A 316 -14.67 -3.27 -18.13
CA ASN A 316 -14.56 -3.00 -19.56
C ASN A 316 -15.91 -2.52 -20.09
N ASP A 317 -15.90 -1.70 -21.16
CA ASP A 317 -17.08 -1.13 -21.83
C ASP A 317 -18.18 -2.16 -22.15
N LEU A 318 -17.81 -3.44 -22.19
CA LEU A 318 -18.71 -4.56 -22.43
C LEU A 318 -19.70 -4.83 -21.28
N TYR A 319 -19.28 -4.71 -20.01
CA TYR A 319 -20.17 -4.99 -18.88
C TYR A 319 -21.07 -3.81 -18.54
N SER A 320 -20.58 -2.57 -18.69
CA SER A 320 -21.43 -1.38 -18.62
C SER A 320 -22.53 -1.44 -19.67
N ALA A 321 -22.19 -1.79 -20.92
CA ALA A 321 -23.20 -1.97 -21.96
C ALA A 321 -24.25 -3.05 -21.63
N LEU A 322 -23.83 -4.18 -21.03
CA LEU A 322 -24.75 -5.25 -20.61
C LEU A 322 -25.63 -4.82 -19.42
N SER A 323 -25.07 -4.11 -18.43
CA SER A 323 -25.84 -3.61 -17.29
C SER A 323 -26.82 -2.52 -17.69
N ASP A 324 -26.42 -1.60 -18.56
CA ASP A 324 -27.25 -0.49 -19.04
C ASP A 324 -28.44 -1.05 -19.84
N LYS A 325 -28.19 -2.05 -20.69
CA LYS A 325 -29.25 -2.74 -21.42
C LYS A 325 -30.26 -3.39 -20.47
N LEU A 326 -29.77 -4.07 -19.42
CA LEU A 326 -30.62 -4.71 -18.41
C LEU A 326 -31.44 -3.68 -17.61
N GLU A 327 -30.87 -2.52 -17.32
CA GLU A 327 -31.60 -1.43 -16.66
C GLU A 327 -32.76 -0.92 -17.51
N VAL A 328 -32.54 -0.72 -18.81
CA VAL A 328 -33.59 -0.33 -19.76
C VAL A 328 -34.71 -1.37 -19.79
N MET A 329 -34.37 -2.65 -19.92
CA MET A 329 -35.35 -3.75 -19.92
C MET A 329 -36.13 -3.82 -18.60
N ALA A 330 -35.47 -3.61 -17.46
CA ALA A 330 -36.12 -3.61 -16.16
C ALA A 330 -37.11 -2.44 -15.99
N LYS A 331 -36.76 -1.24 -16.48
CA LYS A 331 -37.67 -0.07 -16.50
C LYS A 331 -38.92 -0.35 -17.35
N GLU A 332 -38.71 -0.92 -18.52
CA GLU A 332 -39.79 -1.30 -19.42
C GLU A 332 -40.70 -2.40 -18.84
N TYR A 333 -40.13 -3.40 -18.16
CA TYR A 333 -40.89 -4.44 -17.47
C TYR A 333 -41.71 -3.86 -16.31
N ASN A 334 -41.10 -2.99 -15.49
CA ASN A 334 -41.77 -2.33 -14.37
C ASN A 334 -42.92 -1.42 -14.80
N ALA A 335 -42.85 -0.82 -16.00
CA ALA A 335 -43.94 -0.03 -16.57
C ALA A 335 -45.16 -0.90 -16.93
N LEU A 336 -44.94 -2.16 -17.33
CA LEU A 336 -46.01 -3.11 -17.66
C LEU A 336 -46.55 -3.86 -16.44
N ALA A 337 -45.75 -3.98 -15.37
CA ALA A 337 -46.04 -4.70 -14.14
C ALA A 337 -46.87 -3.89 -13.13
N VAL A 338 -48.08 -3.42 -13.50
CA VAL A 338 -48.91 -2.53 -12.66
C VAL A 338 -49.36 -3.16 -11.33
N ASN A 339 -49.70 -4.45 -11.33
CA ASN A 339 -50.18 -5.21 -10.15
C ASN A 339 -49.17 -6.27 -9.65
N ALA A 340 -47.96 -6.28 -10.20
CA ALA A 340 -46.93 -7.27 -9.89
C ALA A 340 -45.81 -6.64 -9.05
N LYS A 341 -44.96 -7.47 -8.43
CA LYS A 341 -43.81 -6.96 -7.67
C LYS A 341 -42.86 -6.28 -8.65
N ARG A 342 -42.58 -5.00 -8.42
CA ARG A 342 -41.57 -4.27 -9.21
C ARG A 342 -40.22 -4.95 -9.03
N LEU A 343 -39.50 -5.12 -10.14
CA LEU A 343 -38.11 -5.51 -10.10
C LEU A 343 -37.35 -4.47 -9.30
N PRO A 344 -36.55 -4.88 -8.30
CA PRO A 344 -35.76 -3.94 -7.54
C PRO A 344 -34.80 -3.26 -8.53
N ILE A 345 -34.93 -1.94 -8.66
CA ILE A 345 -34.05 -1.10 -9.51
C ILE A 345 -32.67 -0.96 -8.84
N THR A 346 -32.33 -1.82 -7.88
CA THR A 346 -31.02 -1.94 -7.23
C THR A 346 -29.88 -2.20 -8.22
N PHE A 347 -30.18 -2.41 -9.51
CA PHE A 347 -29.23 -2.31 -10.61
C PHE A 347 -28.50 -0.97 -10.70
N GLU A 348 -29.04 0.12 -10.13
CA GLU A 348 -28.27 1.35 -9.91
C GLU A 348 -26.98 1.06 -9.13
N SER A 349 -26.92 0.10 -8.21
CA SER A 349 -25.66 -0.25 -7.52
C SER A 349 -24.63 -0.96 -8.40
N ILE A 350 -25.07 -1.59 -9.51
CA ILE A 350 -24.22 -2.28 -10.48
C ILE A 350 -23.71 -1.29 -11.55
N SER A 351 -24.56 -0.36 -12.01
CA SER A 351 -24.18 0.66 -13.00
C SER A 351 -23.49 1.88 -12.37
N ASN A 352 -23.84 2.23 -11.13
CA ASN A 352 -23.30 3.41 -10.45
C ASN A 352 -21.92 3.11 -9.84
N SER A 353 -20.93 3.84 -10.33
CA SER A 353 -19.53 3.42 -10.29
C SER A 353 -18.87 3.45 -8.91
N LYS A 354 -19.54 3.99 -7.87
CA LYS A 354 -18.98 4.11 -6.52
C LYS A 354 -19.38 2.98 -5.58
N GLU A 355 -20.58 2.42 -5.71
CA GLU A 355 -21.10 1.39 -4.80
C GLU A 355 -20.70 -0.03 -5.23
N ALA A 356 -20.67 -0.31 -6.54
CA ALA A 356 -20.16 -1.56 -7.11
C ALA A 356 -18.71 -1.88 -6.67
N ASN A 357 -17.89 -0.85 -6.39
CA ASN A 357 -16.48 -1.02 -5.97
C ASN A 357 -16.31 -1.69 -4.60
N SER A 358 -17.39 -1.88 -3.85
CA SER A 358 -17.38 -2.56 -2.55
C SER A 358 -18.10 -3.89 -2.57
N MET A 359 -18.73 -4.25 -3.71
CA MET A 359 -19.51 -5.47 -3.84
C MET A 359 -18.60 -6.67 -4.07
N SER A 360 -18.93 -7.79 -3.42
CA SER A 360 -18.22 -9.04 -3.63
C SER A 360 -18.81 -9.83 -4.82
N CYS A 361 -18.01 -10.74 -5.36
CA CYS A 361 -18.37 -11.56 -6.52
C CYS A 361 -19.69 -12.34 -6.30
N PHE A 362 -19.82 -13.01 -5.16
CA PHE A 362 -21.04 -13.77 -4.87
C PHE A 362 -22.26 -12.88 -4.59
N VAL A 363 -22.08 -11.66 -4.05
CA VAL A 363 -23.19 -10.71 -3.88
C VAL A 363 -23.75 -10.28 -5.22
N MET A 364 -22.89 -10.01 -6.21
CA MET A 364 -23.31 -9.66 -7.57
C MET A 364 -24.11 -10.79 -8.23
N LEU A 365 -23.61 -12.03 -8.17
CA LEU A 365 -24.33 -13.19 -8.68
C LEU A 365 -25.68 -13.39 -7.98
N ASN A 366 -25.75 -13.19 -6.67
CA ASN A 366 -27.00 -13.28 -5.91
C ASN A 366 -28.00 -12.19 -6.30
N GLN A 367 -27.55 -10.96 -6.59
CA GLN A 367 -28.44 -9.89 -7.08
C GLN A 367 -29.06 -10.24 -8.44
N LEU A 368 -28.28 -10.81 -9.36
CA LEU A 368 -28.78 -11.30 -10.66
C LEU A 368 -29.82 -12.41 -10.48
N THR A 369 -29.52 -13.38 -9.62
CA THR A 369 -30.46 -14.45 -9.26
C THR A 369 -31.75 -13.90 -8.66
N LEU A 370 -31.69 -12.86 -7.83
CA LEU A 370 -32.86 -12.24 -7.20
C LEU A 370 -33.76 -11.54 -8.23
N VAL A 371 -33.18 -10.89 -9.24
CA VAL A 371 -33.96 -10.32 -10.36
C VAL A 371 -34.69 -11.42 -11.12
N GLN A 372 -34.00 -12.52 -11.47
CA GLN A 372 -34.62 -13.66 -12.15
C GLN A 372 -35.75 -14.28 -11.31
N ARG A 373 -35.54 -14.49 -10.00
CA ARG A 373 -36.59 -15.00 -9.08
C ARG A 373 -37.79 -14.06 -9.01
N THR A 374 -37.59 -12.75 -9.04
CA THR A 374 -38.68 -11.77 -8.99
C THR A 374 -39.54 -11.81 -10.25
N VAL A 375 -38.92 -11.93 -11.44
CA VAL A 375 -39.65 -12.15 -12.69
C VAL A 375 -40.49 -13.43 -12.60
N LEU A 376 -39.88 -14.55 -12.17
CA LEU A 376 -40.59 -15.83 -12.08
C LEU A 376 -41.75 -15.82 -11.09
N GLN A 377 -41.60 -15.16 -9.93
CA GLN A 377 -42.68 -15.01 -8.97
C GLN A 377 -43.86 -14.23 -9.56
N ASN A 378 -43.58 -13.19 -10.35
CA ASN A 378 -44.61 -12.42 -11.02
C ASN A 378 -45.33 -13.29 -12.06
N GLU A 379 -44.60 -14.02 -12.90
CA GLU A 379 -45.18 -14.96 -13.87
C GLU A 379 -46.06 -16.03 -13.17
N ARG A 380 -45.59 -16.61 -12.06
CA ARG A 380 -46.37 -17.56 -11.24
C ARG A 380 -47.65 -16.95 -10.67
N SER A 381 -47.57 -15.73 -10.13
CA SER A 381 -48.75 -15.04 -9.59
C SER A 381 -49.81 -14.77 -10.66
N LEU A 382 -49.38 -14.43 -11.88
CA LEU A 382 -50.28 -14.24 -13.02
C LEU A 382 -50.94 -15.55 -13.46
N MET A 383 -50.22 -16.68 -13.39
CA MET A 383 -50.80 -18.00 -13.66
C MET A 383 -51.81 -18.43 -12.58
N ALA A 384 -51.57 -18.09 -11.31
CA ALA A 384 -52.43 -18.47 -10.18
C ALA A 384 -53.69 -17.58 -10.02
N CYS A 385 -53.74 -16.40 -10.64
CA CYS A 385 -54.92 -15.53 -10.66
C CYS A 385 -55.92 -15.88 -11.80
N LYS A 386 -55.66 -16.93 -12.57
CA LYS A 386 -56.66 -17.58 -13.43
C LYS A 386 -57.54 -18.51 -12.60
#